data_AF-A0A067THV4-F1
#
_entry.id   AF-A0A067THV4-F1
#
_cell.length_a   1.000
_cell.length_b   1.000
_cell.length_c   1.000
_cell.angle_alpha   90.00
_cell.angle_beta   90.00
_cell.angle_gamma   90.00
#
_symmetry.space_group_name_H-M   'P 1'
#
loop_
_entity.id
_entity.type
_entity.pdbx_description
1 polymer ?
#
loop_
_entity_poly.entity_id
_entity_poly.type
_entity_poly.pdbx_seq_one_letter_code
_entity_poly.pdbx_strand_id
1 'polypeptide(L)'
;MRVEEGFQPIPFLEENAYTEDPVLPSLLKRTIPTSIFQEIEPDLKRFGAEVVTTIRALADSGKCFPPKLLQYDQWGRRIDDLQTSEGWREFKALAQREGFPGIFYERKYHEHSRTYGFAKMLLVVGDSNEIFCPMSMTDGSARVIELLGSPEMKKDILPRLTRYAKTSSYPLPNSSLVGIRNTHLLLGSG
;
A
#
# COMPACT_ATOMS: atom_id res chain seq x y z
N MET A 1 31.43 -21.52 -28.26
CA MET A 1 29.98 -21.49 -28.06
C MET A 1 29.67 -20.24 -27.27
N ARG A 2 28.90 -19.32 -27.85
CA ARG A 2 28.47 -18.10 -27.17
C ARG A 2 27.28 -18.42 -26.26
N VAL A 3 27.03 -17.60 -25.24
CA VAL A 3 26.01 -17.91 -24.21
C VAL A 3 24.60 -17.95 -24.81
N GLU A 4 24.37 -17.16 -25.86
CA GLU A 4 23.14 -17.09 -26.64
C GLU A 4 22.90 -18.31 -27.54
N GLU A 5 23.94 -19.13 -27.80
CA GLU A 5 23.85 -20.34 -28.62
C GLU A 5 23.47 -21.59 -27.80
N GLY A 6 23.43 -21.45 -26.47
CA GLY A 6 22.99 -22.50 -25.54
C GLY A 6 21.46 -22.59 -25.43
N PHE A 7 20.97 -23.72 -24.90
CA PHE A 7 19.56 -23.88 -24.57
C PHE A 7 19.10 -22.81 -23.59
N GLN A 8 18.04 -22.09 -23.94
CA GLN A 8 17.41 -21.09 -23.10
C GLN A 8 16.13 -21.68 -22.48
N PRO A 9 15.99 -21.71 -21.14
CA PRO A 9 14.75 -22.15 -20.52
C PRO A 9 13.62 -21.18 -20.88
N ILE A 10 12.43 -21.73 -21.15
CA ILE A 10 11.23 -20.92 -21.34
C ILE A 10 10.82 -20.34 -19.98
N PRO A 11 10.67 -19.01 -19.86
CA PRO A 11 10.20 -18.41 -18.61
C PRO A 11 8.83 -18.95 -18.20
N PHE A 12 8.64 -19.13 -16.89
CA PHE A 12 7.33 -19.50 -16.36
C PHE A 12 6.34 -18.35 -16.61
N LEU A 13 5.19 -18.68 -17.20
CA LEU A 13 4.12 -17.71 -17.43
C LEU A 13 3.17 -17.73 -16.24
N GLU A 14 3.12 -16.62 -15.52
CA GLU A 14 2.13 -16.38 -14.48
C GLU A 14 0.95 -15.61 -15.09
N GLU A 15 -0.27 -16.08 -14.85
CA GLU A 15 -1.47 -15.43 -15.38
C GLU A 15 -2.08 -14.45 -14.36
N ASN A 16 -2.93 -14.96 -13.46
CA ASN A 16 -3.65 -14.14 -12.50
C ASN A 16 -3.40 -14.67 -11.09
N ALA A 17 -2.83 -13.81 -10.23
CA ALA A 17 -2.42 -14.18 -8.89
C ALA A 17 -3.56 -14.74 -8.01
N TYR A 18 -4.82 -14.41 -8.32
CA TYR A 18 -5.98 -14.93 -7.59
C TYR A 18 -6.49 -16.25 -8.15
N THR A 19 -6.66 -16.38 -9.47
CA THR A 19 -7.25 -17.60 -10.05
C THR A 19 -6.27 -18.76 -10.09
N GLU A 20 -4.98 -18.47 -10.20
CA GLU A 20 -3.91 -19.46 -10.19
C GLU A 20 -3.47 -19.88 -8.78
N ASP A 21 -3.94 -19.18 -7.73
CA ASP A 21 -3.71 -19.63 -6.36
C ASP A 21 -4.51 -20.92 -6.11
N PRO A 22 -3.85 -22.04 -5.75
CA PRO A 22 -4.50 -23.34 -5.64
C PRO A 22 -5.50 -23.45 -4.47
N VAL A 23 -5.46 -22.51 -3.51
CA VAL A 23 -6.20 -22.62 -2.25
C VAL A 23 -7.12 -21.42 -2.03
N LEU A 24 -6.66 -20.20 -2.31
CA LEU A 24 -7.32 -18.97 -1.90
C LEU A 24 -8.77 -18.86 -2.39
N PRO A 25 -9.11 -19.05 -3.69
CA PRO A 25 -10.50 -18.95 -4.14
C PRO A 25 -11.43 -19.96 -3.47
N SER A 26 -10.97 -21.22 -3.36
CA SER A 26 -11.73 -22.30 -2.71
C SER A 26 -11.92 -22.06 -1.21
N LEU A 27 -10.91 -21.51 -0.54
CA LEU A 27 -10.96 -21.14 0.86
C LEU A 27 -11.97 -20.02 1.12
N LEU A 28 -11.92 -18.94 0.32
CA LEU A 28 -12.85 -17.81 0.46
C LEU A 28 -14.29 -18.23 0.20
N LYS A 29 -14.54 -19.05 -0.85
CA LYS A 29 -15.87 -19.59 -1.15
C LYS A 29 -16.46 -20.41 0.00
N ARG A 30 -15.62 -21.08 0.80
CA ARG A 30 -16.04 -21.89 1.94
C ARG A 30 -16.23 -21.09 3.23
N THR A 31 -15.45 -20.02 3.42
CA THR A 31 -15.37 -19.28 4.69
C THR A 31 -16.16 -17.98 4.70
N ILE A 32 -16.55 -17.47 3.53
CA ILE A 32 -17.33 -16.23 3.38
C ILE A 32 -18.73 -16.58 2.87
N PRO A 33 -19.81 -15.99 3.44
CA PRO A 33 -21.17 -16.16 2.94
C PRO A 33 -21.28 -15.91 1.44
N THR A 34 -22.05 -16.75 0.75
CA THR A 34 -22.17 -16.73 -0.73
C THR A 34 -22.52 -15.35 -1.29
N SER A 35 -23.42 -14.62 -0.65
CA SER A 35 -23.81 -13.26 -1.08
C SER A 35 -22.64 -12.28 -1.05
N ILE A 36 -21.81 -12.33 -0.01
CA ILE A 36 -20.62 -11.49 0.13
C ILE A 36 -19.54 -11.94 -0.85
N PHE A 37 -19.32 -13.25 -0.98
CA PHE A 37 -18.32 -13.81 -1.89
C PHE A 37 -18.58 -13.37 -3.34
N GLN A 38 -19.84 -13.40 -3.78
CA GLN A 38 -20.25 -12.94 -5.12
C GLN A 38 -19.95 -11.45 -5.37
N GLU A 39 -19.94 -10.62 -4.32
CA GLU A 39 -19.57 -9.21 -4.45
C GLU A 39 -18.04 -8.97 -4.50
N ILE A 40 -17.26 -9.72 -3.71
CA ILE A 40 -15.81 -9.48 -3.58
C ILE A 40 -14.96 -10.23 -4.61
N GLU A 41 -15.42 -11.38 -5.10
CA GLU A 41 -14.66 -12.22 -6.03
C GLU A 41 -14.33 -11.49 -7.35
N PRO A 42 -15.23 -10.70 -7.97
CA PRO A 42 -14.88 -9.92 -9.15
C PRO A 42 -13.73 -8.93 -8.90
N ASP A 43 -13.68 -8.29 -7.73
CA ASP A 43 -12.58 -7.38 -7.39
C ASP A 43 -11.28 -8.14 -7.19
N LEU A 44 -11.31 -9.31 -6.53
CA LEU A 44 -10.13 -10.15 -6.33
C LEU A 44 -9.56 -10.66 -7.66
N LYS A 45 -10.41 -11.06 -8.60
CA LYS A 45 -9.99 -11.44 -9.96
C LYS A 45 -9.36 -10.28 -10.72
N ARG A 46 -9.99 -9.09 -10.69
CA ARG A 46 -9.43 -7.87 -11.28
C ARG A 46 -8.06 -7.56 -10.66
N PHE A 47 -7.99 -7.54 -9.34
CA PHE A 47 -6.77 -7.17 -8.62
C PHE A 47 -5.65 -8.19 -8.84
N GLY A 48 -5.96 -9.49 -8.87
CA GLY A 48 -4.99 -10.53 -9.20
C GLY A 48 -4.40 -10.41 -10.61
N ALA A 49 -5.16 -9.92 -11.59
CA ALA A 49 -4.62 -9.60 -12.91
C ALA A 49 -3.74 -8.33 -12.89
N GLU A 50 -4.11 -7.32 -12.08
CA GLU A 50 -3.34 -6.09 -11.91
C GLU A 50 -1.99 -6.34 -11.23
N VAL A 51 -1.92 -7.29 -10.29
CA VAL A 51 -0.66 -7.73 -9.65
C VAL A 51 0.35 -8.16 -10.72
N VAL A 52 -0.04 -9.07 -11.59
CA VAL A 52 0.88 -9.66 -12.59
C VAL A 52 1.22 -8.65 -13.70
N THR A 53 0.26 -7.82 -14.12
CA THR A 53 0.44 -6.92 -15.27
C THR A 53 1.06 -5.58 -14.92
N THR A 54 0.64 -4.96 -13.81
CA THR A 54 0.99 -3.56 -13.47
C THR A 54 1.96 -3.50 -12.30
N ILE A 55 1.68 -4.22 -11.21
CA ILE A 55 2.46 -4.14 -9.98
C ILE A 55 3.83 -4.76 -10.19
N ARG A 56 3.89 -5.96 -10.78
CA ARG A 56 5.15 -6.62 -11.12
C ARG A 56 5.97 -5.85 -12.15
N ALA A 57 5.31 -5.36 -13.20
CA ALA A 57 5.98 -4.51 -14.19
C ALA A 57 6.59 -3.24 -13.55
N LEU A 58 5.91 -2.64 -12.58
CA LEU A 58 6.44 -1.50 -11.82
C LEU A 58 7.65 -1.91 -10.95
N ALA A 59 7.59 -3.06 -10.28
CA ALA A 59 8.70 -3.60 -9.51
C ALA A 59 9.96 -3.77 -10.39
N ASP A 60 9.79 -4.29 -11.60
CA ASP A 60 10.87 -4.61 -12.54
C ASP A 60 11.30 -3.42 -13.42
N SER A 61 10.54 -2.32 -13.43
CA SER A 61 10.76 -1.17 -14.33
C SER A 61 12.05 -0.36 -14.11
N GLY A 62 12.90 -0.74 -13.14
CA GLY A 62 14.05 0.04 -12.70
C GLY A 62 13.69 1.34 -11.95
N LYS A 63 12.39 1.67 -11.85
CA LYS A 63 11.90 2.78 -11.01
C LYS A 63 11.92 2.48 -9.52
N CYS A 64 12.18 1.23 -9.14
CA CYS A 64 12.30 0.78 -7.76
C CYS A 64 13.79 0.68 -7.39
N PHE A 65 14.22 1.51 -6.44
CA PHE A 65 15.58 1.50 -5.92
C PHE A 65 15.59 1.84 -4.42
N PRO A 66 16.64 1.44 -3.67
CA PRO A 66 16.75 1.72 -2.25
C PRO A 66 16.70 3.23 -1.94
N PRO A 67 16.10 3.65 -0.82
CA PRO A 67 16.02 5.05 -0.46
C PRO A 67 17.40 5.64 -0.13
N LYS A 68 17.54 6.95 -0.29
CA LYS A 68 18.74 7.72 0.05
C LYS A 68 18.43 8.75 1.12
N LEU A 69 19.34 8.93 2.09
CA LEU A 69 19.22 9.97 3.11
C LEU A 69 20.22 11.10 2.82
N LEU A 70 19.70 12.31 2.63
CA LEU A 70 20.47 13.55 2.54
C LEU A 70 20.39 14.26 3.88
N GLN A 71 21.48 14.22 4.65
CA GLN A 71 21.47 14.82 5.99
C GLN A 71 21.61 16.34 5.93
N TYR A 72 22.38 16.88 4.98
CA TYR A 72 22.67 18.31 4.89
C TYR A 72 22.40 18.85 3.48
N ASP A 73 21.96 20.11 3.41
CA ASP A 73 21.88 20.85 2.15
C ASP A 73 23.26 21.34 1.67
N GLN A 74 23.30 21.94 0.48
CA GLN A 74 24.51 22.50 -0.13
C GLN A 74 25.12 23.69 0.64
N TRP A 75 24.47 24.15 1.71
CA TRP A 75 24.93 25.24 2.59
C TRP A 75 25.29 24.74 3.99
N GLY A 76 25.33 23.42 4.21
CA GLY A 76 25.66 22.82 5.51
C GLY A 76 24.51 22.86 6.53
N ARG A 77 23.28 23.17 6.15
CA ARG A 77 22.10 23.11 7.03
C ARG A 77 21.59 21.68 7.13
N ARG A 78 21.26 21.21 8.33
CA ARG A 78 20.64 19.89 8.54
C ARG A 78 19.22 19.88 7.95
N ILE A 79 18.92 18.90 7.09
CA ILE A 79 17.59 18.75 6.43
C ILE A 79 16.95 17.37 6.60
N ASP A 80 17.74 16.30 6.79
CA ASP A 80 17.24 14.93 6.93
C ASP A 80 16.23 14.48 5.85
N ASP A 81 16.52 14.80 4.58
CA ASP A 81 15.66 14.47 3.45
C ASP A 81 15.80 12.99 3.05
N LEU A 82 14.72 12.22 3.22
CA LEU A 82 14.64 10.81 2.81
C LEU A 82 14.05 10.71 1.40
N GLN A 83 14.92 10.48 0.43
CA GLN A 83 14.55 10.32 -0.96
C GLN A 83 14.15 8.89 -1.26
N THR A 84 12.88 8.71 -1.59
CA THR A 84 12.31 7.42 -2.00
C THR A 84 12.24 7.32 -3.52
N SER A 85 12.22 6.08 -4.02
CA SER A 85 12.05 5.81 -5.44
C SER A 85 10.66 6.18 -5.95
N GLU A 86 10.53 6.43 -7.25
CA GLU A 86 9.22 6.72 -7.87
C GLU A 86 8.30 5.50 -7.75
N GLY A 87 8.83 4.30 -8.02
CA GLY A 87 8.07 3.07 -7.91
C GLY A 87 7.53 2.83 -6.49
N TRP A 88 8.31 3.14 -5.46
CA TRP A 88 7.81 3.07 -4.07
C TRP A 88 6.63 4.02 -3.81
N ARG A 89 6.69 5.24 -4.34
CA ARG A 89 5.59 6.20 -4.21
C ARG A 89 4.34 5.75 -4.97
N GLU A 90 4.53 5.15 -6.15
CA GLU A 90 3.45 4.54 -6.93
C GLU A 90 2.81 3.35 -6.19
N PHE A 91 3.59 2.45 -5.57
CA PHE A 91 3.03 1.37 -4.74
C PHE A 91 2.20 1.90 -3.57
N LYS A 92 2.67 2.97 -2.91
CA LYS A 92 1.88 3.62 -1.85
C LYS A 92 0.56 4.16 -2.38
N ALA A 93 0.58 4.80 -3.54
CA ALA A 93 -0.61 5.34 -4.19
C ALA A 93 -1.59 4.23 -4.61
N LEU A 94 -1.07 3.14 -5.17
CA LEU A 94 -1.84 1.96 -5.54
C LEU A 94 -2.47 1.31 -4.30
N ALA A 95 -1.71 1.11 -3.24
CA ALA A 95 -2.24 0.55 -2.00
C ALA A 95 -3.39 1.41 -1.44
N GLN A 96 -3.24 2.74 -1.49
CA GLN A 96 -4.32 3.64 -1.12
C GLN A 96 -5.52 3.47 -2.06
N ARG A 97 -5.36 3.51 -3.39
CA ARG A 97 -6.47 3.33 -4.36
C ARG A 97 -7.22 2.02 -4.14
N GLU A 98 -6.49 0.96 -3.84
CA GLU A 98 -7.01 -0.39 -3.65
C GLU A 98 -7.70 -0.60 -2.30
N GLY A 99 -7.67 0.41 -1.43
CA GLY A 99 -8.45 0.48 -0.21
C GLY A 99 -7.72 0.10 1.05
N PHE A 100 -6.38 0.11 1.06
CA PHE A 100 -5.62 -0.23 2.25
C PHE A 100 -5.30 0.99 3.12
N PRO A 101 -5.45 0.90 4.46
CA PRO A 101 -6.15 -0.15 5.22
C PRO A 101 -7.68 0.06 5.31
N GLY A 102 -8.23 1.08 4.64
CA GLY A 102 -9.62 1.50 4.75
C GLY A 102 -10.71 0.42 4.61
N ILE A 103 -10.50 -0.60 3.79
CA ILE A 103 -11.41 -1.77 3.64
C ILE A 103 -11.75 -2.38 5.01
N PHE A 104 -10.78 -2.43 5.93
CA PHE A 104 -10.98 -3.00 7.26
C PHE A 104 -11.92 -2.16 8.14
N TYR A 105 -11.97 -0.85 7.91
CA TYR A 105 -12.67 0.11 8.77
C TYR A 105 -14.02 0.54 8.21
N GLU A 106 -14.24 0.41 6.88
CA GLU A 106 -15.57 0.58 6.29
C GLU A 106 -16.57 -0.45 6.80
N ARG A 107 -16.09 -1.66 7.13
CA ARG A 107 -16.89 -2.76 7.69
C ARG A 107 -18.16 -3.06 6.88
N LYS A 108 -18.14 -2.83 5.56
CA LYS A 108 -19.25 -3.11 4.64
C LYS A 108 -19.77 -4.54 4.79
N TYR A 109 -18.86 -5.48 5.04
CA TYR A 109 -19.15 -6.91 5.18
C TYR A 109 -18.93 -7.41 6.61
N HIS A 110 -19.08 -6.54 7.61
CA HIS A 110 -18.83 -6.85 9.02
C HIS A 110 -17.46 -7.53 9.22
N GLU A 111 -17.38 -8.66 9.91
CA GLU A 111 -16.17 -9.44 10.16
C GLU A 111 -15.44 -9.88 8.89
N HIS A 112 -16.17 -10.13 7.80
CA HIS A 112 -15.59 -10.59 6.53
C HIS A 112 -14.83 -9.48 5.79
N SER A 113 -15.01 -8.21 6.17
CA SER A 113 -14.21 -7.10 5.63
C SER A 113 -12.72 -7.28 5.93
N ARG A 114 -12.39 -7.90 7.07
CA ARG A 114 -11.02 -8.22 7.46
C ARG A 114 -10.42 -9.30 6.56
N THR A 115 -11.17 -10.39 6.35
CA THR A 115 -10.76 -11.47 5.46
C THR A 115 -10.57 -10.99 4.03
N TYR A 116 -11.49 -10.16 3.53
CA TYR A 116 -11.40 -9.60 2.19
C TYR A 116 -10.16 -8.71 2.00
N GLY A 117 -9.89 -7.77 2.90
CA GLY A 117 -8.68 -6.95 2.79
C GLY A 117 -7.39 -7.76 2.94
N PHE A 118 -7.37 -8.81 3.78
CA PHE A 118 -6.20 -9.70 3.84
C PHE A 118 -6.04 -10.56 2.59
N ALA A 119 -7.12 -10.99 1.95
CA ALA A 119 -7.05 -11.69 0.66
C ALA A 119 -6.40 -10.80 -0.40
N LYS A 120 -6.77 -9.52 -0.50
CA LYS A 120 -6.08 -8.58 -1.40
C LYS A 120 -4.61 -8.39 -1.00
N MET A 121 -4.31 -8.26 0.29
CA MET A 121 -2.91 -8.13 0.74
C MET A 121 -2.04 -9.33 0.38
N LEU A 122 -2.58 -10.53 0.53
CA LEU A 122 -1.88 -11.77 0.17
C LEU A 122 -1.50 -11.78 -1.31
N LEU A 123 -2.36 -11.27 -2.19
CA LEU A 123 -2.10 -11.22 -3.63
C LEU A 123 -0.94 -10.28 -4.01
N VAL A 124 -0.69 -9.22 -3.22
CA VAL A 124 0.21 -8.13 -3.63
C VAL A 124 1.52 -8.09 -2.84
N VAL A 125 1.59 -8.73 -1.68
CA VAL A 125 2.74 -8.61 -0.76
C VAL A 125 4.08 -9.02 -1.40
N GLY A 126 4.06 -10.04 -2.26
CA GLY A 126 5.27 -10.53 -2.95
C GLY A 126 5.83 -9.59 -4.02
N ASP A 127 4.98 -8.75 -4.62
CA ASP A 127 5.34 -7.93 -5.79
C ASP A 127 5.48 -6.43 -5.45
N SER A 128 5.26 -6.04 -4.20
CA SER A 128 5.07 -4.63 -3.82
C SER A 128 6.25 -3.99 -3.06
N ASN A 129 7.44 -4.58 -3.16
CA ASN A 129 8.68 -4.02 -2.62
C ASN A 129 8.60 -3.61 -1.13
N GLU A 130 7.91 -4.41 -0.31
CA GLU A 130 7.71 -4.18 1.14
C GLU A 130 6.69 -3.08 1.52
N ILE A 131 5.77 -2.69 0.64
CA ILE A 131 4.72 -1.69 0.99
C ILE A 131 3.78 -2.19 2.10
N PHE A 132 3.72 -3.50 2.32
CA PHE A 132 2.90 -4.09 3.39
C PHE A 132 3.35 -3.61 4.78
N CYS A 133 4.63 -3.38 5.00
CA CYS A 133 5.15 -2.91 6.29
C CYS A 133 4.49 -1.58 6.73
N PRO A 134 4.54 -0.48 5.95
CA PRO A 134 3.83 0.75 6.33
C PRO A 134 2.30 0.59 6.35
N MET A 135 1.71 -0.28 5.52
CA MET A 135 0.25 -0.52 5.55
C MET A 135 -0.20 -1.21 6.85
N SER A 136 0.54 -2.22 7.30
CA SER A 136 0.27 -2.92 8.56
C SER A 136 0.49 -2.02 9.79
N MET A 137 1.53 -1.18 9.79
CA MET A 137 1.72 -0.18 10.84
C MET A 137 0.61 0.88 10.86
N THR A 138 0.12 1.28 9.68
CA THR A 138 -1.01 2.22 9.55
C THR A 138 -2.30 1.60 10.09
N ASP A 139 -2.57 0.34 9.75
CA ASP A 139 -3.70 -0.42 10.29
C ASP A 139 -3.62 -0.58 11.81
N GLY A 140 -2.47 -0.98 12.34
CA GLY A 140 -2.26 -1.10 13.79
C GLY A 140 -2.49 0.24 14.51
N SER A 141 -1.96 1.32 13.96
CA SER A 141 -2.13 2.68 14.50
C SER A 141 -3.60 3.12 14.49
N ALA A 142 -4.31 2.85 13.38
CA ALA A 142 -5.73 3.15 13.26
C ALA A 142 -6.54 2.39 14.32
N ARG A 143 -6.24 1.11 14.55
CA ARG A 143 -6.94 0.31 15.56
C ARG A 143 -6.68 0.80 16.98
N VAL A 144 -5.43 1.17 17.29
CA VAL A 144 -5.07 1.74 18.60
C VAL A 144 -5.82 3.05 18.83
N ILE A 145 -5.87 3.94 17.85
CA ILE A 145 -6.60 5.21 17.96
C ILE A 145 -8.11 4.98 18.10
N GLU A 146 -8.68 4.05 17.34
CA GLU A 146 -10.10 3.72 17.43
C GLU A 146 -10.50 3.25 18.83
N LEU A 147 -9.68 2.41 19.46
CA LEU A 147 -9.95 1.86 20.78
C LEU A 147 -9.60 2.83 21.92
N LEU A 148 -8.39 3.39 21.89
CA LEU A 148 -7.76 4.05 23.03
C LEU A 148 -7.47 5.54 22.80
N GLY A 149 -7.66 6.04 21.57
CA GLY A 149 -7.35 7.44 21.22
C GLY A 149 -8.27 8.45 21.91
N SER A 150 -7.76 9.67 22.08
CA SER A 150 -8.56 10.81 22.55
C SER A 150 -9.66 11.17 21.52
N PRO A 151 -10.70 11.93 21.91
CA PRO A 151 -11.71 12.42 20.97
C PRO A 151 -11.11 13.16 19.76
N GLU A 152 -10.05 13.94 19.98
CA GLU A 152 -9.33 14.69 18.95
C GLU A 152 -8.60 13.74 17.99
N MET A 153 -7.90 12.72 18.51
CA MET A 153 -7.23 11.73 17.65
C MET A 153 -8.23 10.97 16.78
N LYS A 154 -9.38 10.58 17.35
CA LYS A 154 -10.45 9.90 16.62
C LYS A 154 -11.09 10.79 15.55
N LYS A 155 -11.18 12.09 15.80
CA LYS A 155 -11.74 13.07 14.86
C LYS A 155 -10.76 13.45 13.75
N ASP A 156 -9.50 13.70 14.08
CA ASP A 156 -8.56 14.37 13.19
C ASP A 156 -7.54 13.42 12.53
N ILE A 157 -7.19 12.31 13.19
CA ILE A 157 -6.14 11.38 12.74
C ILE A 157 -6.73 10.09 12.16
N LEU A 158 -7.68 9.46 12.85
CA LEU A 158 -8.27 8.19 12.40
C LEU A 158 -8.81 8.27 10.95
N PRO A 159 -9.55 9.32 10.54
CA PRO A 159 -10.03 9.41 9.16
C PRO A 159 -8.91 9.54 8.14
N ARG A 160 -7.73 10.05 8.52
CA ARG A 160 -6.58 10.16 7.61
C ARG A 160 -5.90 8.81 7.39
N LEU A 161 -5.86 7.97 8.43
CA LEU A 161 -5.25 6.65 8.37
C LEU A 161 -6.11 5.62 7.63
N THR A 162 -7.43 5.80 7.65
CA THR A 162 -8.39 4.85 7.04
C THR A 162 -8.98 5.33 5.72
N ARG A 163 -8.67 6.57 5.29
CA ARG A 163 -9.18 7.12 4.04
C ARG A 163 -8.48 6.53 2.82
N TYR A 164 -9.31 6.18 1.84
CA TYR A 164 -8.89 5.89 0.49
C TYR A 164 -9.84 6.51 -0.55
N ALA A 165 -9.39 6.62 -1.79
CA ALA A 165 -10.20 7.11 -2.90
C ALA A 165 -10.45 5.96 -3.89
N LYS A 166 -11.72 5.58 -4.08
CA LYS A 166 -12.14 4.60 -5.12
C LYS A 166 -12.00 5.16 -6.55
N THR A 167 -11.78 6.47 -6.72
CA THR A 167 -11.69 7.15 -8.01
C THR A 167 -10.46 8.06 -8.10
N SER A 168 -9.76 7.95 -9.22
CA SER A 168 -8.45 8.53 -9.58
C SER A 168 -8.45 10.08 -9.74
N SER A 169 -8.96 10.85 -8.79
CA SER A 169 -9.01 12.32 -8.91
C SER A 169 -8.22 13.11 -7.86
N TYR A 170 -7.45 12.45 -6.98
CA TYR A 170 -6.59 13.16 -6.05
C TYR A 170 -5.13 13.17 -6.52
N PRO A 171 -4.57 14.33 -6.90
CA PRO A 171 -3.13 14.44 -7.08
C PRO A 171 -2.44 14.14 -5.75
N LEU A 172 -1.36 13.36 -5.82
CA LEU A 172 -0.50 13.10 -4.67
C LEU A 172 -0.10 14.46 -4.06
N PRO A 173 -0.19 14.63 -2.72
CA PRO A 173 0.28 15.87 -2.11
C PRO A 173 1.76 16.03 -2.47
N ASN A 174 2.10 17.19 -3.04
CA ASN A 174 3.48 17.57 -3.31
C ASN A 174 4.35 17.24 -2.09
N SER A 175 5.49 16.57 -2.33
CA SER A 175 6.46 16.13 -1.33
C SER A 175 7.05 17.26 -0.49
N SER A 176 6.67 18.52 -0.73
CA SER A 176 7.11 19.72 -0.03
C SER A 176 6.29 20.09 1.23
N LEU A 177 5.24 19.35 1.60
CA LEU A 177 4.33 19.76 2.69
C LEU A 177 4.39 18.97 3.99
N VAL A 178 5.39 18.09 4.17
CA VAL A 178 5.79 17.63 5.53
C VAL A 178 6.97 18.48 6.01
N GLY A 179 6.86 19.80 5.84
CA GLY A 179 7.68 20.74 6.58
C GLY A 179 7.13 20.79 7.99
N ILE A 180 7.87 20.23 8.94
CA ILE A 180 7.72 20.51 10.37
C ILE A 180 7.64 22.03 10.50
N ARG A 181 6.46 22.56 10.84
CA ARG A 181 6.30 23.98 11.17
C ARG A 181 7.14 24.20 12.43
N ASN A 182 8.33 24.75 12.27
CA ASN A 182 9.08 25.34 13.37
C ASN A 182 8.24 26.47 13.98
N THR A 183 7.50 26.16 15.04
CA THR A 183 7.00 27.14 15.99
C THR A 183 8.22 27.73 16.70
N HIS A 184 8.77 28.82 16.16
CA HIS A 184 9.64 29.71 16.91
C HIS A 184 8.82 30.28 18.08
N LEU A 185 9.05 29.72 19.26
CA LEU A 185 8.78 30.39 20.53
C LEU A 185 9.61 31.68 20.55
N LEU A 186 8.91 32.81 20.45
CA LEU A 186 9.44 34.13 20.76
C LEU A 186 9.89 34.12 22.22
N LEU A 187 11.21 34.05 22.44
CA LEU A 187 11.81 34.45 23.71
C LEU A 187 11.67 35.98 23.81
N GLY A 188 10.73 36.43 24.62
CA GLY A 188 10.70 37.81 25.09
C GLY A 188 11.92 38.05 25.99
N SER A 189 12.86 38.85 25.51
CA SER A 189 13.88 39.48 26.34
C SER A 189 13.31 40.77 26.94
N GLY A 190 13.35 40.86 28.27
CA GLY A 190 13.40 42.15 28.96
C GLY A 190 14.76 42.82 28.80
#